data_AF-J0V0K4-F1
#
_entry.id   AF-J0V0K4-F1
#
_cell.length_a   1.000
_cell.length_b   1.000
_cell.length_c   1.000
_cell.angle_alpha   90.00
_cell.angle_beta   90.00
_cell.angle_gamma   90.00
#
_symmetry.space_group_name_H-M   'P 1'
#
loop_
_entity.id
_entity.type
_entity.pdbx_description
1 polymer ?
#
loop_
_entity_poly.entity_id
_entity_poly.type
_entity_poly.pdbx_seq_one_letter_code
_entity_poly.pdbx_strand_id
1 'polypeptide(L)' 'MKEQEKYATTFYTTKDVKTEALKIAKKKGIHTLNGLLNILIADFVEKNREILERK' A
#
# COMPACT_ATOMS: atom_id res chain seq x y z
N MET A 1 3.81 5.56 24.37
CA MET A 1 3.97 5.22 22.94
C MET A 1 3.03 6.14 22.18
N LYS A 2 3.51 6.98 21.25
CA LYS A 2 2.63 7.90 20.52
C LYS A 2 1.60 7.09 19.74
N GLU A 3 0.32 7.45 19.85
CA GLU A 3 -0.77 6.87 19.07
C GLU A 3 -0.43 6.98 17.58
N GLN A 4 -0.42 5.85 16.87
CA GLN A 4 -0.39 5.89 15.42
C GLN A 4 -1.76 6.37 14.95
N GLU A 5 -1.83 7.61 14.47
CA GLU A 5 -3.02 8.14 13.79
C GLU A 5 -3.34 7.22 12.59
N LYS A 6 -4.47 6.52 12.67
CA LYS A 6 -4.94 5.65 11.59
C LYS A 6 -5.68 6.49 10.57
N TYR A 7 -5.06 6.72 9.42
CA TYR A 7 -5.74 7.34 8.28
C TYR A 7 -6.45 6.28 7.45
N ALA A 8 -7.78 6.37 7.36
CA ALA A 8 -8.56 5.53 6.47
C ALA A 8 -8.50 6.08 5.04
N THR A 9 -8.29 5.21 4.05
CA THR A 9 -8.28 5.59 2.63
C THR A 9 -9.14 4.63 1.83
N THR A 10 -10.02 5.17 1.00
CA THR A 10 -10.86 4.41 0.07
C THR A 10 -10.21 4.38 -1.30
N PHE A 11 -10.05 3.18 -1.87
CA PHE A 11 -9.49 2.97 -3.21
C PHE A 11 -10.52 2.28 -4.10
N TYR A 12 -10.76 2.86 -5.28
CA TYR A 12 -11.69 2.33 -6.28
C TYR A 12 -10.91 1.67 -7.43
N THR A 13 -11.30 0.44 -7.77
CA THR A 13 -10.74 -0.30 -8.90
C THR A 13 -11.75 -1.31 -9.41
N THR A 14 -11.50 -1.89 -10.58
CA THR A 14 -12.34 -2.96 -11.12
C THR A 14 -12.15 -4.25 -10.33
N LYS A 15 -13.18 -5.09 -10.32
CA LYS A 15 -13.17 -6.39 -9.61
C LYS A 15 -12.03 -7.30 -10.09
N ASP A 16 -11.75 -7.29 -11.39
CA ASP A 16 -10.75 -8.18 -12.00
C ASP A 16 -9.34 -7.78 -11.58
N VAL A 17 -9.03 -6.49 -11.62
CA VAL A 17 -7.76 -5.95 -11.12
C VAL A 17 -7.57 -6.28 -9.65
N LYS A 18 -8.62 -6.09 -8.84
CA LYS A 18 -8.59 -6.41 -7.40
C LYS A 18 -8.27 -7.89 -7.15
N THR A 19 -8.86 -8.78 -7.95
CA THR A 19 -8.73 -10.23 -7.78
C THR A 19 -7.35 -10.71 -8.19
N GLU A 20 -6.87 -10.30 -9.36
CA GLU A 20 -5.55 -10.70 -9.87
C GLU A 20 -4.42 -10.10 -9.02
N ALA A 21 -4.54 -8.85 -8.57
CA ALA A 21 -3.58 -8.24 -7.67
C ALA A 21 -3.42 -9.04 -6.36
N LEU A 22 -4.54 -9.44 -5.73
CA LEU A 22 -4.49 -10.25 -4.51
C LEU A 22 -3.89 -11.64 -4.75
N LYS A 23 -4.19 -12.27 -5.90
CA LYS A 23 -3.63 -13.57 -6.27
C LYS A 23 -2.11 -13.51 -6.43
N ILE A 24 -1.60 -12.48 -7.09
CA ILE A 24 -0.15 -12.23 -7.24
C ILE A 24 0.48 -11.93 -5.87
N ALA A 25 -0.17 -11.08 -5.06
CA ALA A 25 0.31 -10.71 -3.73
C ALA A 25 0.44 -11.92 -2.79
N LYS A 26 -0.53 -12.85 -2.82
CA LYS A 26 -0.49 -14.08 -2.02
C LYS A 26 0.71 -14.97 -2.32
N LYS A 27 1.18 -15.01 -3.58
CA LYS A 27 2.41 -15.75 -3.96
C LYS A 27 3.67 -15.17 -3.29
N LYS A 28 3.60 -13.91 -2.84
CA LYS A 28 4.68 -13.20 -2.15
C LYS A 28 4.47 -13.12 -0.62
N GLY A 29 3.52 -13.89 -0.07
CA GLY A 29 3.19 -13.87 1.37
C GLY A 29 2.31 -12.69 1.81
N ILE A 30 1.76 -11.91 0.88
CA ILE A 30 0.88 -10.78 1.19
C ILE A 30 -0.58 -11.24 1.09
N HIS A 31 -1.25 -11.35 2.23
CA HIS A 31 -2.57 -11.98 2.30
C HIS A 31 -3.75 -11.02 2.14
N THR A 32 -3.52 -9.71 2.23
CA THR A 32 -4.58 -8.69 2.12
C THR A 32 -4.19 -7.60 1.13
N LEU A 33 -5.19 -6.98 0.50
CA LEU A 33 -4.96 -5.82 -0.38
C LEU A 33 -4.44 -4.62 0.39
N ASN A 34 -4.87 -4.43 1.65
CA ASN A 34 -4.31 -3.38 2.50
C ASN A 34 -2.82 -3.60 2.75
N GLY A 35 -2.39 -4.86 2.98
CA GLY A 35 -0.97 -5.18 3.09
C GLY A 35 -0.21 -4.85 1.80
N LEU A 36 -0.78 -5.18 0.64
CA LEU A 36 -0.20 -4.85 -0.66
C LEU A 36 -0.07 -3.33 -0.85
N LEU A 37 -1.14 -2.58 -0.56
CA LEU A 37 -1.17 -1.13 -0.69
C LEU A 37 -0.14 -0.46 0.23
N ASN A 38 -0.04 -0.90 1.48
CA ASN A 38 0.95 -0.36 2.42
C ASN A 38 2.39 -0.57 1.94
N ILE A 39 2.68 -1.74 1.34
CA ILE A 39 4.00 -2.02 0.75
C ILE A 39 4.28 -1.11 -0.44
N LEU A 40 3.30 -0.90 -1.32
CA LEU A 40 3.46 0.00 -2.47
C LEU A 40 3.65 1.46 -2.04
N ILE A 41 2.93 1.90 -1.00
CA ILE A 41 3.11 3.23 -0.42
C ILE A 41 4.51 3.35 0.19
N ALA A 42 4.99 2.34 0.92
CA ALA A 42 6.34 2.34 1.49
C ALA A 42 7.41 2.44 0.40
N ASP A 43 7.34 1.62 -0.65
CA ASP A 43 8.25 1.66 -1.80
C ASP A 43 8.23 3.03 -2.51
N PHE A 44 7.03 3.62 -2.67
CA PHE A 44 6.91 4.96 -3.22
C PHE A 44 7.59 6.01 -2.33
N VAL A 45 7.39 5.96 -1.01
CA VAL A 45 8.01 6.88 -0.06
C VAL A 45 9.53 6.71 -0.04
N GLU A 46 10.04 5.49 -0.04
CA GLU A 46 11.48 5.21 -0.09
C GLU A 46 12.13 5.81 -1.34
N LYS A 47 11.50 5.64 -2.52
CA LYS A 47 12.01 6.17 -3.79
C LYS A 47 11.92 7.69 -3.91
N ASN A 48 10.95 8.32 -3.25
CA ASN A 48 10.68 9.75 -3.36
C ASN A 48 11.02 10.53 -2.08
N ARG A 49 11.82 9.92 -1.19
CA ARG A 49 12.14 10.47 0.14
C ARG A 49 12.68 11.89 0.09
N GLU A 50 13.56 12.17 -0.86
CA GLU A 50 14.14 13.51 -1.05
C GLU A 50 13.10 14.59 -1.40
N ILE A 51 12.01 14.23 -2.08
CA ILE A 51 10.93 15.17 -2.42
C ILE A 51 10.09 15.49 -1.18
N LEU A 52 9.88 14.49 -0.32
CA LEU A 52 9.10 14.62 0.91
C LEU A 52 9.85 15.40 1.99
N GLU A 53 11.18 15.25 2.08
CA GLU A 53 12.02 15.95 3.08
C GLU A 53 12.33 17.42 2.70
N ARG A 54 12.09 17.83 1.45
CA ARG A 54 12.22 19.23 0.99
C ARG A 54 10.98 20.10 1.22
N LYS A 55 9.89 19.51 1.72
CA LYS A 55 8.65 20.21 2.13
C LYS A 55 8.59 20.34 3.64
#